data_AF-A0A0P9DE73-F1
#
_entry.id   AF-A0A0P9DE73-F1
#
_cell.length_a   1.000
_cell.length_b   1.000
_cell.length_c   1.000
_cell.angle_alpha   90.00
_cell.angle_beta   90.00
_cell.angle_gamma   90.00
#
_symmetry.space_group_name_H-M   'P 1'
#
loop_
_entity.id
_entity.type
_entity.pdbx_description
1 polymer ?
#
loop_
_entity_poly.entity_id
_entity_poly.type
_entity_poly.pdbx_seq_one_letter_code
_entity_poly.pdbx_strand_id
1 'polypeptide(L)'
;MLAHTAPAADRPPAPFHAAPSHPSNYCPVPQRLITDVHDNPLAISLYALLGRLYFVVQEPIPLSVPDVLRYDPTLSRGAVIRALKRLVDGGWLLVTTRRGHKTRYAPTWGRIKGISQPWHIGQPCMGRPRHVDRLPLDRSLLDICMGKITPHPTETAPITRYITTPALSLADIGCYALTLAGLPHETPALRWLGLVRDGQARPLPSDARLLAIISQRPLTLDESEELRDTELTTSGARKLGMVSMPAQNDESGRAQPLFFVPPGMIGSMIGAMIGAMIGSPEEVPAEPIAAASPQTRSDVRLTGIT
;
A
#
# COMPACT_ATOMS: atom_id res chain seq x y z
N MET A 1 70.83 -12.90 2.98
CA MET A 1 69.68 -12.02 3.23
C MET A 1 68.43 -12.75 2.78
N LEU A 2 67.71 -13.38 3.71
CA LEU A 2 66.47 -14.11 3.48
C LEU A 2 65.31 -13.17 3.75
N ALA A 3 64.51 -12.85 2.74
CA ALA A 3 63.28 -12.08 2.90
C ALA A 3 62.13 -13.05 3.25
N HIS A 4 61.54 -12.84 4.42
CA HIS A 4 60.36 -13.52 4.92
C HIS A 4 59.12 -12.99 4.18
N THR A 5 58.49 -13.83 3.36
CA THR A 5 57.16 -13.55 2.79
C THR A 5 56.11 -14.05 3.78
N ALA A 6 55.38 -13.13 4.42
CA ALA A 6 54.27 -13.47 5.29
C ALA A 6 53.09 -14.07 4.47
N PRO A 7 52.39 -15.10 4.98
CA PRO A 7 51.24 -15.67 4.28
C PRO A 7 50.04 -14.71 4.35
N ALA A 8 49.35 -14.57 3.21
CA ALA A 8 48.13 -13.78 3.08
C ALA A 8 47.05 -14.28 4.06
N ALA A 9 46.55 -13.37 4.89
CA ALA A 9 45.46 -13.65 5.82
C ALA A 9 44.21 -14.08 5.06
N ASP A 10 43.70 -15.25 5.44
CA ASP A 10 42.49 -15.87 4.96
C ASP A 10 41.29 -14.95 5.24
N ARG A 11 40.76 -14.33 4.18
CA ARG A 11 39.63 -13.41 4.28
C ARG A 11 38.36 -14.27 4.40
N PRO A 12 37.57 -14.17 5.48
CA PRO A 12 36.36 -14.96 5.59
C PRO A 12 35.43 -14.62 4.41
N PRO A 13 34.77 -15.61 3.79
CA PRO A 13 33.86 -15.35 2.69
C PRO A 13 32.77 -14.40 3.18
N ALA A 14 32.58 -13.30 2.46
CA ALA A 14 31.48 -12.37 2.71
C ALA A 14 30.17 -13.18 2.77
N PRO A 15 29.28 -12.94 3.74
CA PRO A 15 28.06 -13.68 3.84
C PRO A 15 27.29 -13.50 2.53
N PHE A 16 27.15 -14.59 1.77
CA PHE A 16 26.19 -14.67 0.71
C PHE A 16 24.82 -14.45 1.35
N HIS A 17 24.33 -13.21 1.35
CA HIS A 17 22.91 -12.96 1.45
C HIS A 17 22.29 -13.64 0.25
N ALA A 18 21.89 -14.90 0.44
CA ALA A 18 20.97 -15.58 -0.44
C ALA A 18 19.70 -14.73 -0.46
N ALA A 19 19.62 -13.83 -1.45
CA ALA A 19 18.40 -13.11 -1.71
C ALA A 19 17.30 -14.17 -1.85
N PRO A 20 16.16 -14.02 -1.15
CA PRO A 20 15.10 -15.02 -1.23
C PRO A 20 14.80 -15.34 -2.70
N SER A 21 14.77 -16.63 -3.01
CA SER A 21 14.64 -17.18 -4.38
C SER A 21 13.38 -16.70 -5.11
N HIS A 22 12.42 -16.17 -4.35
CA HIS A 22 11.21 -15.52 -4.84
C HIS A 22 11.04 -14.17 -4.14
N PRO A 23 10.73 -13.06 -4.85
CA PRO A 23 10.36 -11.82 -4.20
C PRO A 23 8.96 -12.01 -3.59
N SER A 24 8.88 -12.26 -2.28
CA SER A 24 7.59 -12.56 -1.62
C SER A 24 6.60 -11.41 -1.73
N ASN A 25 7.05 -10.14 -1.80
CA ASN A 25 6.18 -8.96 -1.98
C ASN A 25 6.74 -7.84 -2.88
N TYR A 26 7.80 -8.10 -3.67
CA TYR A 26 8.45 -7.05 -4.47
C TYR A 26 8.30 -7.26 -5.98
N CYS A 27 8.16 -6.17 -6.74
CA CYS A 27 8.38 -6.13 -8.17
C CYS A 27 9.82 -5.68 -8.43
N PRO A 28 10.67 -6.50 -9.07
CA PRO A 28 12.02 -6.07 -9.36
C PRO A 28 12.03 -5.07 -10.51
N VAL A 29 12.74 -3.96 -10.32
CA VAL A 29 12.99 -2.93 -11.33
C VAL A 29 14.49 -2.87 -11.61
N PRO A 30 14.97 -3.05 -12.84
CA PRO A 30 16.40 -2.95 -13.14
C PRO A 30 16.95 -1.57 -12.76
N GLN A 31 18.06 -1.49 -12.04
CA GLN A 31 18.64 -0.18 -11.67
C GLN A 31 19.00 0.66 -12.90
N ARG A 32 19.53 0.00 -13.94
CA ARG A 32 19.82 0.67 -15.22
C ARG A 32 18.57 1.25 -15.90
N LEU A 33 17.39 0.65 -15.71
CA LEU A 33 16.14 1.26 -16.18
C LEU A 33 15.90 2.59 -15.48
N ILE A 34 16.09 2.64 -14.17
CA ILE A 34 15.92 3.86 -13.37
C ILE A 34 16.87 4.94 -13.89
N THR A 35 18.14 4.62 -14.15
CA THR A 35 19.10 5.57 -14.72
C THR A 35 18.68 6.05 -16.12
N ASP A 36 18.26 5.14 -17.00
CA ASP A 36 17.92 5.43 -18.40
C ASP A 36 16.63 6.27 -18.56
N VAL A 37 15.71 6.21 -17.58
CA VAL A 37 14.41 6.91 -17.62
C VAL A 37 14.13 7.77 -16.38
N HIS A 38 15.16 8.24 -15.68
CA HIS A 38 15.01 8.98 -14.42
C HIS A 38 14.18 10.27 -14.56
N ASP A 39 14.24 10.92 -15.72
CA ASP A 39 13.46 12.11 -16.09
C ASP A 39 11.98 11.80 -16.38
N ASN A 40 11.60 10.52 -16.39
CA ASN A 40 10.23 10.07 -16.61
C ASN A 40 9.81 9.02 -15.55
N PRO A 41 9.41 9.47 -14.34
CA PRO A 41 8.96 8.60 -13.26
C PRO A 41 7.82 7.66 -13.67
N LEU A 42 6.91 8.12 -14.54
CA LEU A 42 5.81 7.31 -15.07
C LEU A 42 6.29 6.09 -15.85
N ALA A 43 7.40 6.16 -16.58
CA ALA A 43 7.96 5.00 -17.27
C ALA A 43 8.45 3.92 -16.28
N ILE A 44 9.03 4.33 -15.16
CA ILE A 44 9.51 3.42 -14.10
C ILE A 44 8.34 2.64 -13.50
N SER A 45 7.27 3.35 -13.13
CA SER A 45 6.10 2.72 -12.53
C SER A 45 5.27 1.91 -13.52
N LEU A 46 5.19 2.31 -14.80
CA LEU A 46 4.58 1.49 -15.85
C LEU A 46 5.33 0.19 -16.08
N TYR A 47 6.67 0.22 -16.09
CA TYR A 47 7.46 -1.01 -16.13
C TYR A 47 7.17 -1.89 -14.91
N ALA A 48 7.13 -1.31 -13.70
CA ALA A 48 6.82 -2.07 -12.49
C ALA A 48 5.40 -2.64 -12.49
N LEU A 49 4.41 -1.89 -12.97
CA LEU A 49 3.02 -2.35 -13.15
C LEU A 49 2.98 -3.54 -14.11
N LEU A 50 3.60 -3.43 -15.27
CA LEU A 50 3.67 -4.51 -16.26
C LEU A 50 4.41 -5.73 -15.70
N GLY A 51 5.50 -5.54 -14.97
CA GLY A 51 6.22 -6.62 -14.28
C GLY A 51 5.36 -7.32 -13.24
N ARG A 52 4.61 -6.55 -12.43
CA ARG A 52 3.66 -7.06 -11.43
C ARG A 52 2.52 -7.86 -12.08
N LEU A 53 2.00 -7.41 -13.22
CA LEU A 53 0.95 -8.11 -13.96
C LEU A 53 1.49 -9.36 -14.65
N TYR A 54 2.66 -9.27 -15.27
CA TYR A 54 3.37 -10.40 -15.89
C TYR A 54 3.70 -11.50 -14.89
N PHE A 55 4.07 -11.15 -13.66
CA PHE A 55 4.29 -12.13 -12.60
C PHE A 55 3.03 -12.96 -12.29
N VAL A 56 1.83 -12.37 -12.39
CA VAL A 56 0.57 -13.07 -12.09
C VAL A 56 0.03 -13.81 -13.31
N VAL A 57 0.01 -13.16 -14.47
CA VAL A 57 -0.58 -13.73 -15.69
C VAL A 57 0.39 -14.70 -16.39
N GLN A 58 1.70 -14.49 -16.22
CA GLN A 58 2.78 -15.29 -16.83
C GLN A 58 2.79 -15.30 -18.37
N GLU A 59 2.11 -14.33 -18.99
CA GLU A 59 2.03 -14.13 -20.43
C GLU A 59 2.16 -12.64 -20.78
N PRO A 60 2.51 -12.28 -22.04
CA PRO A 60 2.53 -10.89 -22.49
C PRO A 60 1.19 -10.18 -22.22
N ILE A 61 1.28 -9.05 -21.50
CA ILE A 61 0.15 -8.39 -20.85
C ILE A 61 -0.61 -7.50 -21.83
N PRO A 62 -1.88 -7.79 -22.12
CA PRO A 62 -2.72 -6.91 -22.91
C PRO A 62 -3.05 -5.67 -22.09
N LEU A 63 -2.54 -4.51 -22.50
CA LEU A 63 -2.76 -3.26 -21.80
C LEU A 63 -2.96 -2.14 -22.82
N SER A 64 -4.08 -1.45 -22.74
CA SER A 64 -4.36 -0.29 -23.58
C SER A 64 -4.15 1.02 -22.83
N VAL A 65 -3.94 2.11 -23.55
CA VAL A 65 -3.85 3.45 -22.95
C VAL A 65 -5.13 3.80 -22.15
N PRO A 66 -6.36 3.54 -22.64
CA PRO A 66 -7.57 3.72 -21.83
C PRO A 66 -7.59 2.92 -20.53
N ASP A 67 -7.05 1.70 -20.50
CA ASP A 67 -6.96 0.93 -19.26
C ASP A 67 -6.04 1.62 -18.24
N VAL A 68 -4.89 2.15 -18.70
CA VAL A 68 -3.96 2.90 -17.85
C VAL A 68 -4.60 4.18 -17.32
N LEU A 69 -5.34 4.91 -18.15
CA LEU A 69 -6.04 6.13 -17.73
C LEU A 69 -7.19 5.84 -16.74
N ARG A 70 -7.86 4.69 -16.85
CA ARG A 70 -8.83 4.24 -15.84
C ARG A 70 -8.16 3.78 -14.54
N TYR A 71 -6.94 3.25 -14.66
CA TYR A 71 -6.15 2.83 -13.51
C TYR A 71 -5.63 4.03 -12.72
N ASP A 72 -5.11 5.03 -13.44
CA ASP A 72 -4.66 6.31 -12.94
C ASP A 72 -5.32 7.48 -13.72
N PRO A 73 -6.43 8.02 -13.19
CA PRO A 73 -7.17 9.11 -13.82
C PRO A 73 -6.43 10.45 -13.85
N THR A 74 -5.28 10.58 -13.18
CA THR A 74 -4.51 11.83 -13.15
C THR A 74 -3.64 12.02 -14.39
N LEU A 75 -3.47 10.97 -15.19
CA LEU A 75 -2.55 10.98 -16.33
C LEU A 75 -3.17 11.58 -17.59
N SER A 76 -2.32 12.20 -18.40
CA SER A 76 -2.66 12.54 -19.78
C SER A 76 -2.36 11.37 -20.72
N ARG A 77 -3.21 11.20 -21.75
CA ARG A 77 -3.02 10.19 -22.81
C ARG A 77 -1.62 10.25 -23.43
N GLY A 78 -1.12 11.46 -23.69
CA GLY A 78 0.19 11.69 -24.29
C GLY A 78 1.35 11.23 -23.40
N ALA A 79 1.25 11.43 -22.09
CA ALA A 79 2.27 10.97 -21.14
C ALA A 79 2.39 9.44 -21.14
N VAL A 80 1.26 8.73 -21.13
CA VAL A 80 1.24 7.26 -21.18
C VAL A 80 1.88 6.73 -22.47
N ILE A 81 1.50 7.30 -23.63
CA ILE A 81 2.06 6.88 -24.93
C ILE A 81 3.57 7.10 -24.96
N ARG A 82 4.05 8.27 -24.53
CA ARG A 82 5.49 8.58 -24.51
C ARG A 82 6.25 7.65 -23.56
N ALA A 83 5.72 7.38 -22.37
CA ALA A 83 6.34 6.48 -21.42
C ALA A 83 6.43 5.03 -21.95
N LEU A 84 5.34 4.49 -22.49
CA LEU A 84 5.33 3.15 -23.11
C LEU A 84 6.30 3.07 -24.30
N LYS A 85 6.28 4.08 -25.19
CA LYS A 85 7.20 4.14 -26.33
C LYS A 85 8.66 4.14 -25.86
N ARG A 86 8.99 4.94 -24.85
CA ARG A 86 10.36 5.01 -24.30
C ARG A 86 10.82 3.67 -23.72
N LEU A 87 9.94 2.95 -23.03
CA LEU A 87 10.25 1.61 -22.51
C LEU A 87 10.48 0.59 -23.63
N VAL A 88 9.68 0.63 -24.70
CA VAL A 88 9.84 -0.27 -25.86
C VAL A 88 11.14 0.06 -26.61
N ASP A 89 11.38 1.33 -26.93
CA ASP A 89 12.57 1.78 -27.67
C ASP A 89 13.87 1.46 -26.92
N GLY A 90 13.85 1.66 -25.59
CA GLY A 90 14.95 1.30 -24.68
C GLY A 90 15.15 -0.21 -24.50
N GLY A 91 14.26 -1.04 -25.04
CA GLY A 91 14.33 -2.50 -24.96
C GLY A 91 13.93 -3.06 -23.60
N TRP A 92 13.27 -2.25 -22.74
CA TRP A 92 12.73 -2.64 -21.43
C TRP A 92 11.41 -3.42 -21.54
N LEU A 93 10.68 -3.23 -22.63
CA LEU A 93 9.48 -3.98 -22.97
C LEU A 93 9.60 -4.58 -24.37
N LEU A 94 9.19 -5.84 -24.52
CA LEU A 94 8.85 -6.40 -25.82
C LEU A 94 7.38 -6.10 -26.13
N VAL A 95 7.11 -5.80 -27.40
CA VAL A 95 5.76 -5.46 -27.87
C VAL A 95 5.28 -6.48 -28.88
N THR A 96 4.00 -6.87 -28.78
CA THR A 96 3.33 -7.69 -29.78
C THR A 96 1.97 -7.10 -30.08
N THR A 97 1.69 -6.88 -31.35
CA THR A 97 0.42 -6.34 -31.84
C THR A 97 -0.31 -7.39 -32.67
N ARG A 98 -1.62 -7.53 -32.44
CA ARG A 98 -2.50 -8.42 -33.22
C ARG A 98 -3.79 -7.67 -33.53
N ARG A 99 -4.28 -7.78 -34.76
CA ARG A 99 -5.53 -7.14 -35.18
C ARG A 99 -6.68 -7.57 -34.26
N GLY A 100 -7.52 -6.61 -33.86
CA GLY A 100 -8.67 -6.83 -32.97
C GLY A 100 -8.31 -7.11 -31.51
N HIS A 101 -7.03 -7.05 -31.12
CA HIS A 101 -6.57 -7.25 -29.75
C HIS A 101 -5.78 -6.02 -29.27
N LYS A 102 -5.75 -5.83 -27.95
CA LYS A 102 -4.87 -4.84 -27.34
C LYS A 102 -3.40 -5.20 -27.58
N THR A 103 -2.57 -4.17 -27.61
CA THR A 103 -1.11 -4.32 -27.59
C THR A 103 -0.69 -5.11 -26.35
N ARG A 104 0.18 -6.09 -26.54
CA ARG A 104 0.74 -6.92 -25.48
C ARG A 104 2.17 -6.52 -25.17
N TYR A 105 2.49 -6.46 -23.88
CA TYR A 105 3.81 -6.09 -23.38
C TYR A 105 4.40 -7.19 -22.51
N ALA A 106 5.69 -7.50 -22.71
CA ALA A 106 6.44 -8.39 -21.83
C ALA A 106 7.67 -7.67 -21.28
N PRO A 107 7.92 -7.71 -19.95
CA PRO A 107 9.07 -7.08 -19.33
C PRO A 107 10.38 -7.78 -19.70
N THR A 108 11.46 -7.01 -19.74
CA THR A 108 12.83 -7.50 -19.98
C THR A 108 13.78 -6.98 -18.91
N TRP A 109 14.96 -7.59 -18.80
CA TRP A 109 16.10 -7.09 -18.02
C TRP A 109 16.92 -6.02 -18.76
N GLY A 110 16.38 -5.47 -19.86
CA GLY A 110 17.07 -4.56 -20.76
C GLY A 110 17.84 -5.28 -21.86
N ARG A 111 18.67 -4.52 -22.59
CA ARG A 111 19.53 -5.04 -23.67
C ARG A 111 20.92 -5.40 -23.18
N ILE A 112 21.36 -6.61 -23.52
CA ILE A 112 22.73 -7.11 -23.35
C ILE A 112 23.29 -7.40 -24.73
N LYS A 113 24.40 -6.73 -25.08
CA LYS A 113 25.02 -6.82 -26.40
C LYS A 113 23.99 -6.59 -27.54
N GLY A 114 23.09 -5.64 -27.35
CA GLY A 114 22.03 -5.29 -28.31
C GLY A 114 20.77 -6.16 -28.25
N ILE A 115 20.78 -7.28 -27.55
CA ILE A 115 19.65 -8.23 -27.49
C ILE A 115 18.84 -8.02 -26.21
N SER A 116 17.54 -7.80 -26.33
CA SER A 116 16.63 -7.71 -25.19
C SER A 116 16.52 -9.05 -24.45
N GLN A 117 16.60 -9.03 -23.13
CA GLN A 117 16.56 -10.22 -22.28
C GLN A 117 15.20 -10.34 -21.59
N PRO A 118 14.20 -11.05 -22.16
CA PRO A 118 12.87 -11.13 -21.58
C PRO A 118 12.88 -11.79 -20.19
N TRP A 119 11.88 -11.46 -19.38
CA TRP A 119 11.64 -12.20 -18.14
C TRP A 119 11.16 -13.62 -18.48
N HIS A 120 11.70 -14.59 -17.75
CA HIS A 120 11.31 -16.00 -17.86
C HIS A 120 10.84 -16.51 -16.50
N ILE A 121 9.53 -16.55 -16.26
CA ILE A 121 8.96 -16.91 -14.94
C ILE A 121 9.45 -18.28 -14.44
N GLY A 122 9.65 -19.24 -15.34
CA GLY A 122 10.16 -20.58 -15.01
C GLY A 122 11.65 -20.64 -14.66
N GLN A 123 12.40 -19.53 -14.75
CA GLN A 123 13.82 -19.47 -14.42
C GLN A 123 14.08 -18.76 -13.08
N PRO A 124 15.16 -19.13 -12.36
CA PRO A 124 15.57 -18.42 -11.16
C PRO A 124 15.68 -16.91 -11.40
N CYS A 125 15.14 -16.12 -10.45
CA CYS A 125 15.08 -14.66 -10.57
C CYS A 125 14.48 -14.17 -11.91
N MET A 126 13.55 -14.92 -12.50
CA MET A 126 12.91 -14.63 -13.79
C MET A 126 13.91 -14.49 -14.95
N GLY A 127 15.00 -15.26 -14.94
CA GLY A 127 16.03 -15.24 -15.98
C GLY A 127 16.97 -14.04 -15.91
N ARG A 128 17.03 -13.36 -14.75
CA ARG A 128 17.88 -12.18 -14.55
C ARG A 128 19.37 -12.51 -14.74
N PRO A 129 20.07 -11.81 -15.64
CA PRO A 129 21.52 -11.90 -15.74
C PRO A 129 22.21 -11.45 -14.45
N ARG A 130 23.26 -12.15 -14.01
CA ARG A 130 23.88 -11.93 -12.68
C ARG A 130 24.40 -10.52 -12.43
N HIS A 131 24.85 -9.83 -13.47
CA HIS A 131 25.37 -8.45 -13.39
C HIS A 131 24.28 -7.37 -13.44
N VAL A 132 23.01 -7.75 -13.57
CA VAL A 132 21.90 -6.79 -13.59
C VAL A 132 21.39 -6.60 -12.17
N ASP A 133 21.69 -5.43 -11.61
CA ASP A 133 21.17 -5.01 -10.32
C ASP A 133 19.70 -4.63 -10.42
N ARG A 134 18.97 -4.89 -9.32
CA ARG A 134 17.53 -4.67 -9.23
C ARG A 134 17.18 -3.91 -7.96
N LEU A 135 16.31 -2.93 -8.10
CA LEU A 135 15.61 -2.30 -7.01
C LEU A 135 14.35 -3.14 -6.67
N PRO A 136 14.15 -3.54 -5.41
CA PRO A 136 12.92 -4.19 -4.97
C PRO A 136 11.83 -3.13 -4.69
N LEU A 137 10.92 -2.91 -5.64
CA LEU A 137 9.78 -2.01 -5.45
C LEU A 137 8.62 -2.77 -4.80
N ASP A 138 8.06 -2.27 -3.70
CA ASP A 138 6.98 -2.96 -2.99
C ASP A 138 5.70 -3.01 -3.84
N ARG A 139 5.11 -4.21 -3.98
CA ARG A 139 3.90 -4.40 -4.80
C ARG A 139 2.67 -3.75 -4.19
N SER A 140 2.63 -3.53 -2.88
CA SER A 140 1.50 -2.89 -2.20
C SER A 140 1.31 -1.44 -2.64
N LEU A 141 2.34 -0.78 -3.19
CA LEU A 141 2.19 0.53 -3.85
C LEU A 141 1.21 0.45 -5.04
N LEU A 142 1.28 -0.63 -5.81
CA LEU A 142 0.37 -0.86 -6.94
C LEU A 142 -0.96 -1.45 -6.42
N ASP A 143 -0.89 -2.50 -5.60
CA ASP A 143 -2.09 -3.27 -5.24
C ASP A 143 -2.98 -2.59 -4.19
N ILE A 144 -2.40 -1.85 -3.23
CA ILE A 144 -3.14 -1.18 -2.14
C ILE A 144 -3.40 0.29 -2.48
N CYS A 145 -2.38 1.07 -2.86
CA CYS A 145 -2.57 2.51 -3.11
C CYS A 145 -3.30 2.83 -4.42
N MET A 146 -3.17 1.99 -5.46
CA MET A 146 -3.85 2.19 -6.75
C MET A 146 -5.02 1.22 -6.96
N GLY A 147 -4.86 -0.01 -6.47
CA GLY A 147 -5.76 -1.14 -6.68
C GLY A 147 -5.23 -2.15 -7.70
N LYS A 148 -6.03 -3.18 -7.97
CA LYS A 148 -5.67 -4.27 -8.88
C LYS A 148 -6.38 -4.13 -10.20
N ILE A 149 -5.62 -4.05 -11.29
CA ILE A 149 -6.13 -4.14 -12.65
C ILE A 149 -6.01 -5.58 -13.15
N THR A 150 -7.08 -6.10 -13.74
CA THR A 150 -7.06 -7.44 -14.36
C THR A 150 -7.00 -7.26 -15.88
N PRO A 151 -5.90 -7.63 -16.54
CA PRO A 151 -5.76 -7.48 -17.98
C PRO A 151 -6.83 -8.27 -18.74
N HIS A 152 -7.39 -7.66 -19.77
CA HIS A 152 -8.32 -8.32 -20.68
C HIS A 152 -7.90 -8.08 -22.13
N PRO A 153 -7.90 -9.12 -23.01
CA PRO A 153 -7.31 -9.04 -24.36
C PRO A 153 -8.01 -8.05 -25.30
N THR A 154 -9.30 -7.81 -25.13
CA THR A 154 -10.15 -7.03 -26.06
C THR A 154 -10.98 -5.98 -25.32
N GLU A 155 -11.81 -6.42 -24.37
CA GLU A 155 -12.66 -5.55 -23.53
C GLU A 155 -11.88 -4.76 -22.49
N THR A 156 -12.54 -3.81 -21.83
CA THR A 156 -11.89 -2.97 -20.83
C THR A 156 -11.46 -3.78 -19.60
N ALA A 157 -10.26 -3.52 -19.09
CA ALA A 157 -9.74 -4.20 -17.91
C ALA A 157 -10.55 -3.83 -16.66
N PRO A 158 -11.12 -4.80 -15.91
CA PRO A 158 -11.74 -4.49 -14.63
C PRO A 158 -10.69 -4.09 -13.59
N ILE A 159 -11.06 -3.15 -12.73
CA ILE A 159 -10.19 -2.62 -11.68
C ILE A 159 -10.90 -2.72 -10.34
N THR A 160 -10.28 -3.42 -9.39
CA THR A 160 -10.78 -3.58 -8.02
C THR A 160 -9.91 -2.79 -7.07
N ARG A 161 -10.52 -1.93 -6.24
CA ARG A 161 -9.79 -1.07 -5.29
C ARG A 161 -10.23 -1.29 -3.86
N TYR A 162 -9.31 -1.04 -2.93
CA TYR A 162 -9.59 -0.94 -1.51
C TYR A 162 -10.06 0.47 -1.11
N ILE A 163 -9.86 1.45 -1.98
CA ILE A 163 -10.23 2.86 -1.79
C ILE A 163 -10.93 3.39 -3.04
N THR A 164 -11.83 4.36 -2.89
CA THR A 164 -12.66 4.88 -3.99
C THR A 164 -11.83 5.56 -5.07
N THR A 165 -10.76 6.25 -4.68
CA THR A 165 -9.80 6.90 -5.58
C THR A 165 -8.37 6.49 -5.22
N PRO A 166 -7.44 6.38 -6.20
CA PRO A 166 -6.05 6.04 -5.90
C PRO A 166 -5.40 7.03 -4.91
N ALA A 167 -4.73 6.51 -3.89
CA ALA A 167 -4.00 7.29 -2.89
C ALA A 167 -2.65 7.82 -3.41
N LEU A 168 -2.13 7.16 -4.45
CA LEU A 168 -0.96 7.57 -5.21
C LEU A 168 -1.35 7.68 -6.68
N SER A 169 -0.53 8.35 -7.48
CA SER A 169 -0.49 8.19 -8.94
C SER A 169 0.65 7.23 -9.34
N LEU A 170 0.64 6.77 -10.59
CA LEU A 170 1.78 6.07 -11.17
C LEU A 170 3.03 6.95 -11.18
N ALA A 171 2.88 8.27 -11.35
CA ALA A 171 4.03 9.19 -11.26
C ALA A 171 4.63 9.20 -9.85
N ASP A 172 3.80 9.24 -8.79
CA ASP A 172 4.27 9.17 -7.39
C ASP A 172 5.04 7.87 -7.12
N ILE A 173 4.55 6.73 -7.60
CA ILE A 173 5.24 5.44 -7.46
C ILE A 173 6.60 5.46 -8.15
N GLY A 174 6.69 6.11 -9.32
CA GLY A 174 7.96 6.34 -10.01
C GLY A 174 8.93 7.21 -9.20
N CYS A 175 8.45 8.31 -8.61
CA CYS A 175 9.23 9.17 -7.73
C CYS A 175 9.72 8.44 -6.48
N TYR A 176 8.89 7.57 -5.90
CA TYR A 176 9.31 6.72 -4.79
C TYR A 176 10.41 5.73 -5.20
N ALA A 177 10.30 5.12 -6.38
CA ALA A 177 11.35 4.24 -6.92
C ALA A 177 12.67 5.00 -7.17
N LEU A 178 12.61 6.24 -7.65
CA LEU A 178 13.78 7.11 -7.80
C LEU A 178 14.43 7.41 -6.44
N THR A 179 13.61 7.77 -5.45
CA THR A 179 14.11 8.07 -4.10
C THR A 179 14.72 6.84 -3.45
N LEU A 180 14.11 5.66 -3.62
CA LEU A 180 14.68 4.38 -3.19
C LEU A 180 16.03 4.06 -3.87
N ALA A 181 16.26 4.54 -5.09
CA ALA A 181 17.51 4.41 -5.81
C ALA A 181 18.54 5.50 -5.47
N GLY A 182 18.26 6.36 -4.48
CA GLY A 182 19.15 7.45 -4.06
C GLY A 182 19.03 8.73 -4.89
N LEU A 183 17.96 8.88 -5.68
CA LEU A 183 17.65 10.10 -6.45
C LEU A 183 16.43 10.79 -5.82
N PRO A 184 16.61 11.79 -4.93
CA PRO A 184 15.52 12.36 -4.15
C PRO A 184 14.40 12.94 -5.01
N HIS A 185 13.20 12.38 -4.92
CA HIS A 185 12.00 12.85 -5.59
C HIS A 185 10.81 12.78 -4.63
N GLU A 186 10.43 13.92 -4.08
CA GLU A 186 9.38 14.03 -3.09
C GLU A 186 8.11 14.61 -3.71
N THR A 187 6.97 13.96 -3.45
CA THR A 187 5.65 14.46 -3.85
C THR A 187 4.76 14.66 -2.63
N PRO A 188 3.71 15.50 -2.70
CA PRO A 188 2.78 15.69 -1.58
C PRO A 188 2.16 14.37 -1.10
N ALA A 189 1.80 13.47 -2.02
CA ALA A 189 1.20 12.18 -1.67
C ALA A 189 2.20 11.24 -0.96
N LEU A 190 3.45 11.19 -1.41
CA LEU A 190 4.51 10.41 -0.76
C LEU A 190 4.85 10.93 0.64
N ARG A 191 4.85 12.26 0.83
CA ARG A 191 5.02 12.89 2.14
C ARG A 191 3.90 12.57 3.10
N TRP A 192 2.66 12.73 2.63
CA TRP A 192 1.47 12.48 3.44
C TRP A 192 1.39 11.02 3.92
N LEU A 193 1.70 10.05 3.05
CA LEU A 193 1.81 8.65 3.45
C LEU A 193 3.07 8.34 4.30
N GLY A 194 3.96 9.31 4.51
CA GLY A 194 5.21 9.14 5.23
C GLY A 194 6.23 8.24 4.52
N LEU A 195 6.07 8.02 3.21
CA LEU A 195 6.92 7.15 2.40
C LEU A 195 8.22 7.83 2.01
N VAL A 196 8.25 9.16 1.97
CA VAL A 196 9.47 9.95 1.81
C VAL A 196 9.53 10.96 2.96
N ARG A 197 10.72 11.07 3.57
CA ARG A 197 11.03 12.09 4.58
C ARG A 197 12.47 12.54 4.41
N ASP A 198 12.71 13.84 4.40
CA ASP A 198 14.04 14.44 4.27
C ASP A 198 14.78 13.95 3.01
N GLY A 199 14.04 13.79 1.90
CA GLY A 199 14.57 13.27 0.64
C GLY A 199 14.96 11.78 0.67
N GLN A 200 14.64 11.06 1.74
CA GLN A 200 14.92 9.63 1.91
C GLN A 200 13.66 8.79 1.85
N ALA A 201 13.72 7.69 1.10
CA ALA A 201 12.64 6.72 1.05
C ALA A 201 12.57 5.94 2.37
N ARG A 202 11.35 5.72 2.86
CA ARG A 202 11.04 4.92 4.04
C ARG A 202 10.43 3.58 3.62
N PRO A 203 10.63 2.50 4.40
CA PRO A 203 10.00 1.22 4.13
C PRO A 203 8.47 1.37 4.15
N LEU A 204 7.78 0.62 3.30
CA LEU A 204 6.34 0.66 3.23
C LEU A 204 5.73 0.14 4.55
N PRO A 205 4.74 0.83 5.15
CA PRO A 205 3.96 0.28 6.24
C PRO A 205 3.21 -1.00 5.82
N SER A 206 2.73 -1.78 6.78
CA SER A 206 1.86 -2.92 6.49
C SER A 206 0.59 -2.49 5.73
N ASP A 207 0.01 -3.38 4.93
CA ASP A 207 -1.23 -3.10 4.18
C ASP A 207 -2.33 -2.48 5.06
N ALA A 208 -2.53 -3.02 6.27
CA ALA A 208 -3.54 -2.54 7.21
C ALA A 208 -3.21 -1.13 7.72
N ARG A 209 -1.93 -0.86 8.02
CA ARG A 209 -1.50 0.48 8.44
C ARG A 209 -1.62 1.50 7.31
N LEU A 210 -1.28 1.11 6.08
CA LEU A 210 -1.41 1.95 4.89
C LEU A 210 -2.88 2.32 4.65
N LEU A 211 -3.78 1.34 4.67
CA LEU A 211 -5.22 1.58 4.54
C LEU A 211 -5.77 2.45 5.67
N ALA A 212 -5.32 2.25 6.92
CA ALA A 212 -5.73 3.08 8.05
C ALA A 212 -5.26 4.54 7.90
N ILE A 213 -4.03 4.78 7.45
CA ILE A 213 -3.54 6.13 7.15
C ILE A 213 -4.39 6.76 6.04
N ILE A 214 -4.68 6.00 4.98
CA ILE A 214 -5.47 6.51 3.86
C ILE A 214 -6.90 6.86 4.27
N SER A 215 -7.54 6.03 5.09
CA SER A 215 -8.89 6.28 5.60
C SER A 215 -8.98 7.45 6.58
N GLN A 216 -7.84 7.84 7.17
CA GLN A 216 -7.73 8.97 8.10
C GLN A 216 -7.25 10.24 7.41
N ARG A 217 -7.25 10.29 6.06
CA ARG A 217 -6.87 11.51 5.34
C ARG A 217 -7.69 12.67 5.92
N PRO A 218 -7.04 13.73 6.42
CA PRO A 218 -7.78 14.81 7.07
C PRO A 218 -8.81 15.32 6.08
N LEU A 219 -10.06 15.36 6.52
CA LEU A 219 -11.10 16.18 5.91
C LEU A 219 -10.57 17.61 6.04
N THR A 220 -9.74 18.04 5.10
CA THR A 220 -9.17 19.38 5.10
C THR A 220 -10.34 20.31 4.88
N LEU A 221 -10.72 21.03 5.94
CA LEU A 221 -11.70 22.11 5.95
C LEU A 221 -11.31 23.31 5.08
N ASP A 222 -10.17 23.24 4.39
CA ASP A 222 -9.82 24.18 3.34
C ASP A 222 -10.64 23.86 2.10
N GLU A 223 -11.57 24.76 1.78
CA GLU A 223 -12.49 24.81 0.63
C GLU A 223 -11.77 24.91 -0.74
N SER A 224 -10.68 24.14 -0.92
CA SER A 224 -10.06 23.89 -2.21
C SER A 224 -10.67 22.61 -2.76
N GLU A 225 -11.68 22.73 -3.62
CA GLU A 225 -12.52 21.66 -4.19
C GLU A 225 -11.80 20.52 -4.95
N GLU A 226 -10.49 20.34 -4.82
CA GLU A 226 -9.73 19.32 -5.57
C GLU A 226 -9.34 18.09 -4.74
N LEU A 227 -9.51 18.10 -3.40
CA LEU A 227 -9.17 16.94 -2.58
C LEU A 227 -10.32 15.94 -2.50
N ARG A 228 -10.31 15.01 -3.47
CA ARG A 228 -11.17 13.83 -3.54
C ARG A 228 -11.34 13.16 -2.17
N ASP A 229 -12.60 13.05 -1.71
CA ASP A 229 -13.05 12.19 -0.63
C ASP A 229 -12.58 10.75 -0.91
N THR A 230 -11.41 10.41 -0.36
CA THR A 230 -10.81 9.10 -0.52
C THR A 230 -11.36 8.21 0.59
N GLU A 231 -12.39 7.45 0.25
CA GLU A 231 -13.06 6.56 1.20
C GLU A 231 -12.60 5.10 1.01
N LEU A 232 -12.75 4.29 2.05
CA LEU A 232 -12.57 2.85 1.95
C LEU A 232 -13.75 2.23 1.18
N THR A 233 -13.45 1.35 0.23
CA THR A 233 -14.49 0.49 -0.36
C THR A 233 -14.88 -0.61 0.64
N THR A 234 -15.98 -1.33 0.38
CA THR A 234 -16.33 -2.55 1.15
C THR A 234 -15.18 -3.55 1.22
N SER A 235 -14.39 -3.66 0.14
CA SER A 235 -13.20 -4.51 0.11
C SER A 235 -12.08 -3.96 1.00
N GLY A 236 -11.91 -2.63 1.05
CA GLY A 236 -10.97 -1.95 1.95
C GLY A 236 -11.32 -2.12 3.41
N ALA A 237 -12.59 -1.88 3.77
CA ALA A 237 -13.11 -2.09 5.12
C ALA A 237 -12.88 -3.54 5.57
N ARG A 238 -13.24 -4.52 4.73
CA ARG A 238 -13.00 -5.94 5.02
C ARG A 238 -11.51 -6.28 5.21
N LYS A 239 -10.63 -5.67 4.41
CA LYS A 239 -9.16 -5.85 4.53
C LYS A 239 -8.61 -5.29 5.84
N LEU A 240 -9.26 -4.29 6.44
CA LEU A 240 -8.98 -3.78 7.78
C LEU A 240 -9.62 -4.61 8.91
N GLY A 241 -10.35 -5.69 8.58
CA GLY A 241 -11.12 -6.46 9.56
C GLY A 241 -12.42 -5.78 10.00
N MET A 242 -12.83 -4.69 9.34
CA MET A 242 -14.14 -4.08 9.56
C MET A 242 -15.19 -4.93 8.85
N VAL A 243 -16.12 -5.49 9.62
CA VAL A 243 -17.28 -6.17 9.07
C VAL A 243 -18.25 -5.10 8.61
N SER A 244 -18.40 -4.93 7.29
CA SER A 244 -19.54 -4.19 6.76
C SER A 244 -20.81 -4.92 7.17
N MET A 245 -21.54 -4.36 8.14
CA MET A 245 -22.93 -4.75 8.36
C MET A 245 -23.65 -4.56 7.01
N PRO A 246 -24.41 -5.54 6.50
CA PRO A 246 -25.21 -5.30 5.32
C PRO A 246 -26.05 -4.06 5.60
N ALA A 247 -26.09 -3.12 4.65
CA ALA A 247 -27.04 -2.04 4.71
C ALA A 247 -28.42 -2.72 4.84
N GLN A 248 -29.00 -2.66 6.03
CA GLN A 248 -30.41 -2.96 6.16
C GLN A 248 -31.08 -1.98 5.22
N ASN A 249 -31.82 -2.51 4.24
CA ASN A 249 -32.77 -1.72 3.48
C ASN A 249 -33.84 -1.23 4.47
N ASP A 250 -33.50 -0.23 5.26
CA ASP A 250 -34.42 0.46 6.14
C ASP A 250 -35.12 1.51 5.27
N GLU A 251 -36.13 1.07 4.53
CA GLU A 251 -37.27 1.93 4.21
C GLU A 251 -38.05 2.36 5.47
N SER A 252 -37.54 2.07 6.67
CA SER A 252 -38.09 2.49 7.95
C SER A 252 -37.01 2.56 9.03
N GLY A 253 -36.14 3.56 9.01
CA GLY A 253 -35.17 3.71 10.09
C GLY A 253 -34.22 4.89 9.91
N ARG A 254 -34.56 6.04 10.51
CA ARG A 254 -33.65 7.19 10.66
C ARG A 254 -32.28 6.71 11.13
N ALA A 255 -31.23 6.95 10.35
CA ALA A 255 -29.87 6.92 10.86
C ALA A 255 -29.80 7.81 12.11
N GLN A 256 -29.59 7.20 13.27
CA GLN A 256 -29.43 7.96 14.50
C GLN A 256 -28.07 8.67 14.44
N PRO A 257 -28.01 10.01 14.49
CA PRO A 257 -26.74 10.69 14.55
C PRO A 257 -26.02 10.31 15.85
N LEU A 258 -24.70 10.12 15.77
CA LEU A 258 -23.86 9.96 16.95
C LEU A 258 -23.92 11.27 17.75
N PHE A 259 -24.68 11.27 18.85
CA PHE A 259 -24.72 12.39 19.77
C PHE A 259 -23.47 12.35 20.65
N PHE A 260 -22.60 13.35 20.50
CA PHE A 260 -21.57 13.62 21.49
C PHE A 260 -22.22 14.27 22.71
N VAL A 261 -22.26 13.53 23.81
CA VAL A 261 -22.80 14.02 25.09
C VAL A 261 -21.74 14.90 25.76
N PRO A 262 -22.04 16.18 26.08
CA PRO A 262 -21.12 17.03 26.82
C PRO A 262 -20.76 16.41 28.18
N PRO A 263 -19.55 16.62 28.72
CA PRO A 263 -19.08 15.94 29.94
C PRO A 263 -20.01 16.08 31.16
N GLY A 264 -20.79 17.18 31.24
CA GLY A 264 -21.76 17.41 32.31
C GLY A 264 -23.08 16.62 32.23
N MET A 265 -23.34 15.89 31.13
CA MET A 265 -24.60 15.16 30.90
C MET A 265 -24.48 13.63 31.01
N ILE A 266 -23.27 13.10 31.23
CA ILE A 266 -23.00 11.66 31.27
C ILE A 266 -23.69 10.97 32.46
N GLY A 267 -24.04 11.70 33.53
CA GLY A 267 -24.71 11.13 34.72
C GLY A 267 -26.23 11.03 34.65
N SER A 268 -26.92 11.96 33.98
CA SER A 268 -28.39 12.08 34.06
C SER A 268 -29.13 11.17 33.08
N MET A 269 -28.54 10.85 31.93
CA MET A 269 -29.16 9.97 30.92
C MET A 269 -28.98 8.47 31.23
N ILE A 270 -27.89 8.08 31.90
CA ILE A 270 -27.62 6.67 32.22
C ILE A 270 -28.65 6.12 33.22
N GLY A 271 -29.05 6.93 34.22
CA GLY A 271 -30.05 6.52 35.21
C GLY A 271 -31.45 6.26 34.61
N ALA A 272 -31.88 7.12 33.68
CA ALA A 272 -33.20 7.02 33.06
C ALA A 272 -33.31 5.84 32.07
N MET A 273 -32.24 5.53 31.34
CA MET A 273 -32.25 4.42 30.36
C MET A 273 -32.01 3.05 31.01
N ILE A 274 -31.17 2.95 32.05
CA ILE A 274 -30.94 1.68 32.74
C ILE A 274 -32.12 1.31 33.64
N GLY A 275 -32.73 2.29 34.33
CA GLY A 275 -33.89 2.06 35.20
C GLY A 275 -35.13 1.56 34.47
N ALA A 276 -35.26 1.84 33.17
CA ALA A 276 -36.38 1.34 32.35
C ALA A 276 -36.18 -0.11 31.87
N MET A 277 -34.96 -0.66 31.91
CA MET A 277 -34.64 -2.03 31.47
C MET A 277 -34.47 -3.04 32.61
N ILE A 278 -34.30 -2.58 33.84
CA ILE A 278 -34.22 -3.45 35.04
C ILE A 278 -35.53 -3.28 35.79
N GLY A 279 -36.42 -4.26 35.63
CA GLY A 279 -37.77 -4.24 36.21
C GLY A 279 -37.78 -3.94 37.71
N SER A 280 -38.79 -3.16 38.11
CA SER A 280 -39.08 -2.75 39.47
C SER A 280 -39.13 -3.97 40.41
N PRO A 281 -38.34 -4.03 41.49
CA PRO A 281 -38.52 -5.06 42.50
C PRO A 281 -39.79 -4.73 43.30
N GLU A 282 -40.76 -5.63 43.21
CA GLU A 282 -41.95 -5.70 44.05
C GLU A 282 -41.52 -5.72 45.54
N GLU A 283 -42.05 -4.79 46.33
CA GLU A 283 -41.82 -4.72 47.78
C GLU A 283 -42.31 -5.99 48.46
N VAL A 284 -41.39 -6.76 49.06
CA VAL A 284 -41.72 -7.79 50.04
C VAL A 284 -41.27 -7.29 51.42
N PRO A 285 -42.17 -7.21 52.42
CA PRO A 285 -41.88 -6.58 53.70
C PRO A 285 -40.98 -7.44 54.60
N ALA A 286 -40.19 -6.73 55.42
CA ALA A 286 -39.14 -7.22 56.29
C ALA A 286 -39.64 -8.06 57.47
N GLU A 287 -38.81 -9.00 57.94
CA GLU A 287 -38.51 -9.23 59.36
C GLU A 287 -37.27 -10.16 59.55
N PRO A 288 -36.65 -10.27 60.76
CA PRO A 288 -35.22 -9.92 60.94
C PRO A 288 -34.34 -11.06 61.52
N ILE A 289 -33.03 -10.78 61.68
CA ILE A 289 -32.18 -11.02 62.88
C ILE A 289 -30.71 -11.37 62.52
N ALA A 290 -29.81 -10.51 63.04
CA ALA A 290 -28.45 -10.67 63.63
C ALA A 290 -27.41 -11.64 63.01
N ALA A 291 -26.10 -11.38 63.04
CA ALA A 291 -25.32 -10.57 63.97
C ALA A 291 -24.06 -9.97 63.33
N ALA A 292 -23.61 -8.86 63.92
CA ALA A 292 -22.41 -8.10 63.59
C ALA A 292 -21.12 -8.68 64.19
N SER A 293 -19.96 -8.41 63.56
CA SER A 293 -18.67 -8.07 64.19
C SER A 293 -17.50 -8.02 63.16
N PRO A 294 -16.38 -7.32 63.41
CA PRO A 294 -16.24 -5.90 63.10
C PRO A 294 -15.02 -5.59 62.19
N GLN A 295 -14.97 -4.33 61.76
CA GLN A 295 -13.89 -3.70 61.00
C GLN A 295 -12.52 -3.82 61.67
N THR A 296 -11.46 -3.86 60.86
CA THR A 296 -10.23 -3.15 61.19
C THR A 296 -9.68 -2.45 59.95
N ARG A 297 -9.63 -1.13 60.07
CA ARG A 297 -9.03 -0.17 59.14
C ARG A 297 -7.56 -0.02 59.55
N SER A 298 -6.63 -0.14 58.61
CA SER A 298 -5.26 0.30 58.80
C SER A 298 -4.90 1.34 57.74
N ASP A 299 -4.97 2.61 58.16
CA ASP A 299 -4.35 3.74 57.48
C ASP A 299 -2.82 3.53 57.44
N VAL A 300 -2.21 3.70 56.28
CA VAL A 300 -0.77 3.97 56.17
C VAL A 300 -0.58 5.23 55.33
N ARG A 301 -0.24 6.32 56.01
CA ARG A 301 0.44 7.50 55.45
C ARG A 301 1.92 7.43 55.83
N LEU A 302 2.80 7.82 54.92
CA LEU A 302 4.07 8.54 55.13
C LEU A 302 4.53 9.03 53.72
N THR A 303 4.42 10.32 53.37
CA THR A 303 5.51 11.35 53.37
C THR A 303 6.77 10.87 52.62
N GLY A 304 7.28 11.47 51.54
CA GLY A 304 7.53 12.90 51.27
C GLY A 304 9.04 13.18 51.39
N ILE A 305 9.61 14.01 50.48
CA ILE A 305 11.01 14.52 50.39
C ILE A 305 11.93 13.58 49.57
N THR A 306 12.68 13.99 48.53
CA THR A 306 13.22 15.29 48.05
C THR A 306 13.11 15.38 46.53
#